data_AF-A0A6L5F393-F1
#
_entry.id   AF-A0A6L5F393-F1
#
_cell.length_a   1.000
_cell.length_b   1.000
_cell.length_c   1.000
_cell.angle_alpha   90.00
_cell.angle_beta   90.00
_cell.angle_gamma   90.00
#
_symmetry.space_group_name_H-M   'P 1'
#
loop_
_entity.id
_entity.type
_entity.pdbx_description
1 polymer ?
#
loop_
_entity_poly.entity_id
_entity_poly.type
_entity_poly.pdbx_seq_one_letter_code
_entity_poly.pdbx_strand_id
1 'polypeptide(L)'
;MKVAAGVFAPGHLGELTRQVPFELVDAVLAETRTTEQRLRDLPSRVGMYFVLALALFPGLGYRKVWGKLVAGLGGLRLPCPSDKALRDLRRRLGVAPVKSLFEVLAGPV
;
A
#
# COMPACT_ATOMS: atom_id res chain seq x y z
N MET A 1 1.82 -12.61 -15.32
CA MET A 1 1.59 -11.48 -14.39
C MET A 1 2.16 -11.89 -13.03
N LYS A 2 3.15 -11.17 -12.48
CA LYS A 2 3.82 -11.54 -11.20
C LYS A 2 3.02 -10.95 -10.03
N VAL A 3 2.42 -11.81 -9.22
CA VAL A 3 1.78 -11.44 -7.95
C VAL A 3 2.87 -11.45 -6.87
N ALA A 4 2.91 -10.43 -6.02
CA ALA A 4 3.82 -10.42 -4.87
C ALA A 4 3.41 -11.54 -3.87
N ALA A 5 4.38 -12.32 -3.40
CA ALA A 5 4.11 -13.43 -2.49
C ALA A 5 3.94 -12.99 -1.03
N GLY A 6 3.20 -13.78 -0.24
CA GLY A 6 3.10 -13.63 1.21
C GLY A 6 2.46 -12.31 1.66
N VAL A 7 3.04 -11.67 2.68
CA VAL A 7 2.50 -10.43 3.30
C VAL A 7 2.45 -9.23 2.34
N PHE A 8 3.12 -9.30 1.20
CA PHE A 8 3.08 -8.26 0.17
C PHE A 8 1.97 -8.47 -0.86
N ALA A 9 1.30 -9.63 -0.85
CA ALA A 9 0.19 -9.91 -1.75
C ALA A 9 -0.88 -8.80 -1.73
N PRO A 10 -1.30 -8.25 -0.57
CA PRO A 10 -2.26 -7.14 -0.52
C PRO A 10 -1.85 -5.83 -1.20
N GLY A 11 -0.64 -5.70 -1.76
CA GLY A 11 -0.26 -4.54 -2.58
C GLY A 11 -0.80 -4.59 -4.01
N HIS A 12 -1.49 -5.66 -4.42
CA HIS A 12 -1.89 -5.86 -5.80
C HIS A 12 -3.23 -5.23 -6.15
N LEU A 13 -3.23 -3.90 -6.35
CA LEU A 13 -4.22 -3.28 -7.21
C LEU A 13 -3.78 -3.48 -8.66
N GLY A 14 -4.38 -4.44 -9.36
CA GLY A 14 -3.96 -4.89 -10.69
C GLY A 14 -3.58 -3.77 -11.67
N GLU A 15 -4.32 -2.65 -11.66
CA GLU A 15 -4.06 -1.51 -12.55
C GLU A 15 -3.15 -0.43 -11.94
N LEU A 16 -3.17 -0.19 -10.62
CA LEU A 16 -2.23 0.75 -10.00
C LEU A 16 -0.79 0.27 -10.06
N THR A 17 -0.56 -1.04 -10.03
CA THR A 17 0.80 -1.58 -10.11
C THR A 17 1.47 -1.29 -11.47
N ARG A 18 0.68 -0.96 -12.51
CA ARG A 18 1.21 -0.52 -13.81
C ARG A 18 1.71 0.93 -13.80
N GLN A 19 1.09 1.79 -13.00
CA GLN A 19 1.47 3.20 -12.88
C GLN A 19 2.46 3.44 -11.73
N VAL A 20 2.33 2.68 -10.66
CA VAL A 20 3.14 2.75 -9.45
C VAL A 20 3.78 1.38 -9.24
N PRO A 21 4.94 1.10 -9.86
CA PRO A 21 5.61 -0.19 -9.73
C PRO A 21 6.15 -0.41 -8.31
N PHE A 22 6.33 -1.67 -7.92
CA PHE A 22 6.77 -2.02 -6.56
C PHE A 22 8.13 -1.41 -6.21
N GLU A 23 9.03 -1.41 -7.19
CA GLU A 23 10.39 -0.90 -7.08
C GLU A 23 10.39 0.60 -6.77
N LEU A 24 9.47 1.37 -7.37
CA LEU A 24 9.30 2.79 -7.08
C LEU A 24 8.83 3.00 -5.63
N VAL A 25 7.82 2.23 -5.20
CA VAL A 25 7.32 2.32 -3.83
C VAL A 25 8.41 1.96 -2.82
N ASP A 26 9.20 0.92 -3.10
CA ASP A 26 10.30 0.51 -2.23
C ASP A 26 11.40 1.58 -2.14
N ALA A 27 11.77 2.19 -3.27
CA ALA A 27 12.76 3.25 -3.31
C ALA A 27 12.30 4.45 -2.46
N VAL A 28 11.06 4.91 -2.67
CA VAL A 28 10.47 6.00 -1.89
C VAL A 28 10.46 5.66 -0.39
N LEU A 29 10.01 4.47 -0.01
CA LEU A 29 9.98 4.05 1.39
C LEU A 29 11.38 3.98 2.03
N ALA A 30 12.40 3.59 1.26
CA ALA A 30 13.78 3.56 1.72
C ALA A 30 14.32 4.97 1.92
N GLU A 31 14.12 5.87 0.95
CA GLU A 31 14.54 7.27 1.01
C GLU A 31 13.89 8.01 2.19
N THR A 32 12.59 7.79 2.42
CA THR A 32 11.86 8.42 3.53
C THR A 32 12.00 7.66 4.85
N ARG A 33 12.86 6.63 4.89
CA ARG A 33 13.12 5.78 6.08
C ARG A 33 11.86 5.23 6.74
N THR A 34 10.88 4.89 5.91
CA THR A 34 9.55 4.42 6.34
C THR A 34 9.40 2.92 6.15
N THR A 35 10.49 2.21 5.88
CA THR A 35 10.52 0.74 5.84
C THR A 35 10.36 0.14 7.25
N GLU A 36 9.74 -1.04 7.30
CA GLU A 36 9.58 -1.79 8.55
C GLU A 36 10.95 -2.31 9.02
N GLN A 37 11.26 -2.21 10.32
CA GLN A 37 12.42 -2.92 10.90
C GLN A 37 12.17 -4.42 11.07
N ARG A 38 10.90 -4.82 11.17
CA ARG A 38 10.46 -6.22 11.27
C ARG A 38 9.29 -6.43 10.34
N LEU A 39 9.38 -7.44 9.48
CA LEU A 39 8.30 -7.80 8.58
C LEU A 39 7.14 -8.41 9.39
N ARG A 40 6.09 -7.63 9.61
CA ARG A 40 4.82 -8.05 10.24
C ARG A 40 3.73 -8.17 9.17
N ASP A 41 2.51 -8.51 9.58
CA ASP A 41 1.38 -8.74 8.67
C ASP A 41 1.00 -7.54 7.78
N LEU A 42 1.42 -6.32 8.14
CA LEU A 42 1.12 -5.10 7.39
C LEU A 42 2.41 -4.32 7.06
N PRO A 43 3.11 -4.67 5.98
CA PRO A 43 4.30 -3.94 5.52
C PRO A 43 3.98 -2.53 5.00
N SER A 44 4.92 -1.60 5.11
CA SER A 44 4.77 -0.21 4.62
C SER A 44 4.41 -0.12 3.14
N ARG A 45 4.92 -1.03 2.30
CA ARG A 45 4.53 -1.12 0.88
C ARG A 45 3.04 -1.33 0.70
N VAL A 46 2.46 -2.26 1.47
CA VAL A 46 1.01 -2.48 1.49
C VAL A 46 0.29 -1.23 2.03
N GLY A 47 0.87 -0.55 3.02
CA GLY A 47 0.40 0.74 3.52
C GLY A 47 0.29 1.81 2.43
N MET A 48 1.28 1.91 1.54
CA MET A 48 1.25 2.85 0.41
C MET A 48 0.06 2.57 -0.52
N TYR A 49 -0.12 1.31 -0.94
CA TYR A 49 -1.26 0.93 -1.77
C TYR A 49 -2.60 1.12 -1.06
N PHE A 50 -2.65 0.88 0.24
CA PHE A 50 -3.85 1.14 1.05
C PHE A 50 -4.18 2.64 1.10
N VAL A 51 -3.19 3.53 1.26
CA VAL A 51 -3.41 4.98 1.24
C VAL A 51 -3.86 5.48 -0.13
N LEU A 52 -3.26 4.96 -1.21
CA LEU A 52 -3.72 5.25 -2.58
C LEU A 52 -5.17 4.76 -2.79
N ALA A 53 -5.51 3.56 -2.30
CA ALA A 53 -6.87 3.05 -2.36
C ALA A 53 -7.86 3.91 -1.57
N LEU A 54 -7.47 4.46 -0.41
CA LEU A 54 -8.31 5.39 0.35
C LEU A 54 -8.63 6.66 -0.46
N ALA A 55 -7.70 7.15 -1.28
CA ALA A 55 -7.92 8.30 -2.15
C ALA A 55 -8.89 7.99 -3.31
N LEU A 56 -8.88 6.75 -3.81
CA LEU A 56 -9.76 6.29 -4.88
C LEU A 56 -11.19 5.97 -4.38
N PHE A 57 -11.35 5.66 -3.10
CA PHE A 57 -12.63 5.27 -2.51
C PHE A 57 -12.98 6.11 -1.25
N PRO A 58 -13.14 7.45 -1.37
CA PRO A 58 -13.28 8.34 -0.21
C PRO A 58 -14.52 8.09 0.65
N GLY A 59 -15.57 7.45 0.12
CA GLY A 59 -16.80 7.11 0.84
C GLY A 59 -16.78 5.76 1.58
N LEU A 60 -15.68 5.00 1.52
CA LEU A 60 -15.58 3.67 2.12
C LEU A 60 -14.76 3.68 3.42
N GLY A 61 -15.21 2.90 4.41
CA GLY A 61 -14.43 2.61 5.61
C GLY A 61 -13.20 1.73 5.34
N TYR A 62 -12.22 1.74 6.24
CA TYR A 62 -10.91 1.10 6.04
C TYR A 62 -11.01 -0.38 5.68
N ARG A 63 -11.82 -1.18 6.38
CA ARG A 63 -12.05 -2.59 6.01
C ARG A 63 -12.65 -2.80 4.62
N LYS A 64 -13.55 -1.91 4.17
CA LYS A 64 -14.13 -2.00 2.82
C LYS A 64 -13.09 -1.67 1.75
N VAL A 65 -12.25 -0.67 2.00
CA VAL A 65 -11.12 -0.33 1.13
C VAL A 65 -10.08 -1.46 1.10
N TRP A 66 -9.77 -2.06 2.24
CA TRP A 66 -8.93 -3.26 2.30
C TRP A 66 -9.53 -4.40 1.46
N GLY A 67 -10.83 -4.65 1.60
CA GLY A 67 -11.54 -5.64 0.78
C GLY A 67 -11.40 -5.38 -0.72
N LYS A 68 -11.49 -4.12 -1.16
CA LYS A 68 -11.26 -3.74 -2.57
C LYS A 68 -9.81 -4.01 -3.01
N LEU A 69 -8.86 -3.66 -2.17
CA LEU A 69 -7.43 -3.84 -2.40
C LEU A 69 -7.06 -5.33 -2.58
N VAL A 70 -7.71 -6.24 -1.83
CA VAL A 70 -7.42 -7.68 -1.90
C VAL A 70 -8.40 -8.50 -2.76
N ALA A 71 -9.42 -7.88 -3.35
CA ALA A 71 -10.49 -8.59 -4.06
C ALA A 71 -9.98 -9.47 -5.21
N GLY A 72 -8.89 -9.07 -5.87
CA GLY A 72 -8.28 -9.82 -6.98
C GLY A 72 -7.34 -10.96 -6.57
N LEU A 73 -7.18 -11.21 -5.28
CA LEU A 73 -6.21 -12.15 -4.71
C LEU A 73 -6.85 -13.40 -4.12
N GLY A 74 -8.06 -13.74 -4.59
CA GLY A 74 -8.81 -14.92 -4.15
C GLY A 74 -7.96 -16.20 -4.21
N GLY A 75 -7.99 -16.98 -3.13
CA GLY A 75 -7.20 -18.22 -2.97
C GLY A 75 -5.90 -18.07 -2.16
N LEU A 76 -5.45 -16.84 -1.88
CA LEU A 76 -4.33 -16.58 -0.97
C LEU A 76 -4.81 -16.41 0.48
N ARG A 77 -4.02 -16.91 1.45
CA ARG A 77 -4.21 -16.58 2.87
C ARG A 77 -3.73 -15.14 3.13
N LEU A 78 -4.66 -14.19 3.06
CA LEU A 78 -4.39 -12.78 3.27
C LEU A 78 -4.73 -12.38 4.71
N PRO A 79 -4.01 -11.41 5.30
CA PRO A 79 -4.36 -10.90 6.62
C PRO A 79 -5.75 -10.25 6.58
N CYS A 80 -6.48 -10.39 7.69
CA CYS A 80 -7.76 -9.73 7.94
C CYS A 80 -7.55 -8.64 9.02
N PRO A 81 -6.91 -7.51 8.68
CA PRO A 81 -6.60 -6.47 9.64
C PRO A 81 -7.86 -5.79 10.17
N SER A 82 -7.82 -5.40 11.44
CA SER A 82 -8.85 -4.54 12.03
C SER A 82 -8.74 -3.10 11.49
N ASP A 83 -9.84 -2.33 11.59
CA ASP A 83 -9.80 -0.90 11.25
C ASP A 83 -8.75 -0.14 12.08
N LYS A 84 -8.51 -0.56 13.33
CA LYS A 84 -7.44 -0.01 14.18
C LYS A 84 -6.05 -0.30 13.57
N ALA A 85 -5.79 -1.53 13.16
CA ALA A 85 -4.52 -1.90 12.54
C ALA A 85 -4.25 -1.11 11.24
N LEU A 86 -5.29 -0.91 10.43
CA LEU A 86 -5.21 -0.10 9.21
C LEU A 86 -4.99 1.40 9.50
N ARG A 87 -5.63 1.93 10.55
CA ARG A 87 -5.39 3.29 11.03
C ARG A 87 -3.95 3.46 11.52
N ASP A 88 -3.46 2.52 12.31
CA ASP A 88 -2.11 2.54 12.85
C ASP A 88 -1.05 2.38 11.73
N LEU A 89 -1.33 1.56 10.71
CA LEU A 89 -0.52 1.47 9.49
C LEU A 89 -0.42 2.83 8.80
N ARG A 90 -1.55 3.50 8.52
CA ARG A 90 -1.56 4.82 7.89
C ARG A 90 -0.81 5.86 8.72
N ARG A 91 -0.97 5.83 10.05
CA ARG A 91 -0.27 6.74 10.96
C ARG A 91 1.24 6.49 10.98
N ARG A 92 1.68 5.23 11.00
CA ARG A 92 3.10 4.85 10.95
C ARG A 92 3.77 5.28 9.65
N LEU A 93 3.05 5.16 8.53
CA LEU A 93 3.54 5.55 7.21
C LEU A 93 3.77 7.07 7.11
N GLY A 94 2.90 7.86 7.72
CA GLY A 94 3.04 9.32 7.71
C GLY A 94 2.91 9.94 6.32
N VAL A 95 3.29 11.22 6.21
CA VAL A 95 3.08 12.04 5.00
C VAL A 95 4.26 11.94 4.03
N ALA A 96 5.48 11.77 4.54
CA ALA A 96 6.73 11.82 3.76
C ALA A 96 6.74 10.89 2.53
N PRO A 97 6.48 9.57 2.64
CA PRO A 97 6.52 8.68 1.47
C PRO A 97 5.42 8.98 0.47
N VAL A 98 4.23 9.41 0.92
CA VAL A 98 3.14 9.77 0.00
C VAL A 98 3.52 11.00 -0.80
N LYS A 99 4.03 12.05 -0.15
CA LYS A 99 4.48 13.27 -0.81
C LYS A 99 5.58 12.98 -1.84
N SER A 100 6.62 12.25 -1.44
CA SER A 100 7.73 11.88 -2.33
C SER A 100 7.26 11.06 -3.53
N LEU A 101 6.36 10.10 -3.33
CA LEU A 101 5.77 9.36 -4.45
C LEU A 101 5.05 10.29 -5.45
N PHE A 102 4.23 11.22 -4.96
CA PHE A 102 3.54 12.18 -5.84
C PHE A 102 4.50 13.11 -6.58
N GLU A 103 5.58 13.58 -5.93
CA GLU A 103 6.61 14.40 -6.57
C GLU A 103 7.32 13.63 -7.69
N VAL A 104 7.64 12.35 -7.47
CA VAL A 104 8.26 11.51 -8.52
C VAL A 104 7.29 11.26 -9.68
N LEU A 105 6.01 11.01 -9.39
CA LEU A 105 4.99 10.75 -10.42
C LEU A 105 4.61 12.00 -11.23
N ALA A 106 4.68 13.19 -10.63
CA ALA A 106 4.35 14.44 -11.32
C ALA A 106 5.32 14.75 -12.47
N GLY A 107 6.58 14.30 -12.38
CA GLY A 107 7.61 14.60 -13.36
C GLY A 107 8.00 16.09 -13.41
N PRO A 108 8.99 16.46 -14.24
CA PRO A 108 9.28 17.87 -14.51
C PRO A 108 8.12 18.52 -15.27
N VAL A 109 7.73 19.73 -14.86
CA VAL A 109 6.79 20.62 -15.55
C VAL A 109 7.42 21.33 -16.73
#